data_AF-A0A3P6AVA8-F1
#
_entry.id   AF-A0A3P6AVA8-F1
#
_cell.length_a   1.000
_cell.length_b   1.000
_cell.length_c   1.000
_cell.angle_alpha   90.00
_cell.angle_beta   90.00
_cell.angle_gamma   90.00
#
_symmetry.space_group_name_H-M   'P 1'
#
loop_
_entity.id
_entity.type
_entity.pdbx_description
1 polymer ?
#
loop_
_entity_poly.entity_id
_entity_poly.type
_entity_poly.pdbx_seq_one_letter_code
_entity_poly.pdbx_strand_id
1 'polypeptide(L)'
;MSWDVVVKCSHKECGEALPEINHSSHPGHLLKLFSRETYSCSLCGESRFLFGYSCSICNFKLDLDCARRAAPLPILSKPSVHEHPLELCPSSKFVGDAIDCKVCGYLGFYCTVKYMCVQCNLFFHIECVTFFPEAYHTSHPKHSLKYLLCEAAAPSYADKKCILCGNELGKPIHHCDVCNFSICTRCMRNPPPLGVVSLTTHDHQLHLVPRHIEFTCDACGTTGERSPYFCLQCNFMIHRECIGLPRVININRHNHRISYTPSLGQGKWKCGVCRKEVNGFYGAYTCAKCPTFAVHARCATRNDVWDMVEREGTPEEEEVAPYEVIDDTTIKHFSHDHNLRINKDGEILQESILCGACAFQICSEPFYSCEQCSSEPSCL
;
A
#
# COMPACT_ATOMS: atom_id res chain seq x y z
N MET A 1 0.16 -26.00 23.76
CA MET A 1 0.84 -25.98 22.45
C MET A 1 1.26 -24.54 22.21
N SER A 2 2.57 -24.31 22.11
CA SER A 2 3.19 -22.99 22.24
C SER A 2 2.97 -22.11 21.01
N TRP A 3 3.03 -20.81 21.25
CA TRP A 3 2.78 -19.72 20.30
C TRP A 3 3.89 -19.57 19.24
N ASP A 4 4.91 -20.43 19.26
CA ASP A 4 6.22 -20.13 18.68
C ASP A 4 6.35 -20.40 17.17
N VAL A 5 5.34 -20.94 16.49
CA VAL A 5 5.57 -21.51 15.14
C VAL A 5 4.96 -20.69 13.98
N VAL A 6 4.22 -19.59 14.21
CA VAL A 6 3.43 -19.01 13.10
C VAL A 6 3.49 -17.48 12.93
N VAL A 7 3.99 -16.71 13.90
CA VAL A 7 4.04 -15.25 13.78
C VAL A 7 5.48 -14.77 13.86
N LYS A 8 6.13 -14.58 12.70
CA LYS A 8 7.52 -14.07 12.64
C LYS A 8 7.66 -12.64 13.19
N CYS A 9 6.62 -11.81 13.11
CA CYS A 9 6.54 -10.47 13.70
C CYS A 9 5.07 -10.13 14.03
N SER A 10 4.79 -9.54 15.19
CA SER A 10 3.47 -8.98 15.54
C SER A 10 3.63 -7.57 16.11
N HIS A 11 2.59 -6.73 16.02
CA HIS A 11 2.55 -5.52 16.84
C HIS A 11 2.64 -5.92 18.32
N LYS A 12 3.35 -5.15 19.16
CA LYS A 12 3.50 -5.40 20.60
C LYS A 12 2.16 -5.77 21.27
N GLU A 13 1.15 -4.97 20.98
CA GLU A 13 -0.21 -5.10 21.50
C GLU A 13 -0.94 -6.36 21.00
N CYS A 14 -0.60 -6.85 19.81
CA CYS A 14 -1.12 -8.12 19.29
C CYS A 14 -0.42 -9.33 19.94
N GLY A 15 0.85 -9.19 20.32
CA GLY A 15 1.60 -10.20 21.08
C GLY A 15 1.17 -10.30 22.55
N GLU A 16 0.65 -9.22 23.12
CA GLU A 16 0.16 -9.14 24.50
C GLU A 16 -1.34 -9.48 24.65
N ALA A 17 -1.99 -9.98 23.60
CA ALA A 17 -3.41 -10.33 23.63
C ALA A 17 -3.70 -11.44 24.65
N LEU A 18 -4.70 -11.21 25.52
CA LEU A 18 -5.06 -12.15 26.58
C LEU A 18 -5.64 -13.45 26.01
N PRO A 19 -5.32 -14.64 26.57
CA PRO A 19 -5.89 -15.91 26.10
C PRO A 19 -7.42 -15.98 26.22
N GLU A 20 -7.99 -15.30 27.20
CA GLU A 20 -9.43 -15.22 27.43
C GLU A 20 -9.81 -13.79 27.82
N ILE A 21 -10.96 -13.33 27.34
CA ILE A 21 -11.51 -12.01 27.68
C ILE A 21 -12.98 -12.12 28.09
N ASN A 22 -13.38 -11.28 29.04
CA ASN A 22 -14.79 -10.98 29.28
C ASN A 22 -15.13 -9.68 28.57
N HIS A 23 -15.81 -9.78 27.42
CA HIS A 23 -16.12 -8.62 26.61
C HIS A 23 -17.54 -8.14 26.90
N SER A 24 -17.70 -6.85 27.19
CA SER A 24 -18.98 -6.27 27.60
C SER A 24 -20.05 -6.24 26.49
N SER A 25 -19.67 -6.47 25.22
CA SER A 25 -20.63 -6.73 24.12
C SER A 25 -21.21 -8.16 24.14
N HIS A 26 -20.65 -9.03 24.97
CA HIS A 26 -21.17 -10.39 25.20
C HIS A 26 -21.11 -10.72 26.71
N PRO A 27 -21.85 -9.96 27.55
CA PRO A 27 -21.80 -10.09 29.00
C PRO A 27 -22.57 -11.34 29.40
N GLY A 28 -21.89 -12.47 29.46
CA GLY A 28 -22.51 -13.76 29.78
C GLY A 28 -21.61 -14.94 29.50
N HIS A 29 -20.74 -14.84 28.49
CA HIS A 29 -19.78 -15.90 28.18
C HIS A 29 -18.37 -15.36 27.99
N LEU A 30 -17.39 -16.09 28.50
CA LEU A 30 -15.97 -15.84 28.24
C LEU A 30 -15.67 -16.13 26.77
N LEU A 31 -14.93 -15.23 26.14
CA LEU A 31 -14.44 -15.43 24.78
C LEU A 31 -13.00 -15.92 24.85
N LYS A 32 -12.70 -16.99 24.11
CA LYS A 32 -11.37 -17.59 24.05
C LYS A 32 -10.68 -17.20 22.76
N LEU A 33 -9.40 -16.88 22.87
CA LEU A 33 -8.60 -16.58 21.70
C LEU A 33 -8.47 -17.83 20.83
N PHE A 34 -8.75 -17.69 19.54
CA PHE A 34 -8.56 -18.74 18.55
C PHE A 34 -7.67 -18.24 17.40
N SER A 35 -7.10 -19.19 16.66
CA SER A 35 -6.27 -18.91 15.50
C SER A 35 -6.68 -19.77 14.30
N ARG A 36 -6.33 -19.31 13.10
CA ARG A 36 -6.39 -20.07 11.84
C ARG A 36 -7.79 -20.44 11.33
N GLU A 37 -8.74 -19.52 11.42
CA GLU A 37 -10.00 -19.60 10.66
C GLU A 37 -10.32 -18.28 9.96
N THR A 38 -10.97 -18.35 8.80
CA THR A 38 -11.77 -17.24 8.26
C THR A 38 -13.01 -17.09 9.14
N TYR A 39 -13.28 -15.88 9.60
CA TYR A 39 -14.51 -15.61 10.33
C TYR A 39 -15.00 -14.19 10.08
N SER A 40 -16.30 -13.99 10.19
CA SER A 40 -16.90 -12.67 10.27
C SER A 40 -16.93 -12.21 11.73
N CYS A 41 -16.41 -11.02 11.99
CA CYS A 41 -16.52 -10.40 13.30
C CYS A 41 -17.98 -10.03 13.58
N SER A 42 -18.51 -10.45 14.72
CA SER A 42 -19.90 -10.22 15.14
C SER A 42 -20.20 -8.74 15.39
N LEU A 43 -19.18 -7.91 15.69
CA LEU A 43 -19.36 -6.47 15.92
C LEU A 43 -19.22 -5.62 14.66
N CYS A 44 -18.18 -5.83 13.85
CA CYS A 44 -17.93 -4.98 12.67
C CYS A 44 -18.41 -5.63 11.35
N GLY A 45 -18.73 -6.93 11.36
CA GLY A 45 -19.14 -7.68 10.16
C GLY A 45 -18.02 -8.02 9.19
N GLU A 46 -16.80 -7.50 9.39
CA GLU A 46 -15.67 -7.74 8.49
C GLU A 46 -15.21 -9.20 8.54
N SER A 47 -14.95 -9.77 7.37
CA SER A 47 -14.28 -11.05 7.23
C SER A 47 -12.80 -10.87 7.54
N ARG A 48 -12.34 -11.43 8.65
CA ARG A 48 -10.94 -11.40 9.05
C ARG A 48 -10.33 -12.79 8.90
N PHE A 49 -9.03 -12.80 8.63
CA PHE A 49 -8.21 -14.00 8.61
C PHE A 49 -7.20 -13.90 9.75
N LEU A 50 -6.91 -15.01 10.43
CA LEU A 50 -5.82 -15.24 11.39
C LEU A 50 -6.22 -15.33 12.87
N PHE A 51 -6.51 -14.24 13.57
CA PHE A 51 -6.67 -14.24 15.05
C PHE A 51 -7.94 -13.51 15.49
N GLY A 52 -8.60 -14.03 16.52
CA GLY A 52 -9.81 -13.44 17.11
C GLY A 52 -10.23 -14.16 18.39
N TYR A 53 -11.35 -13.74 18.96
CA TYR A 53 -11.96 -14.32 20.14
C TYR A 53 -13.30 -14.97 19.79
N SER A 54 -13.53 -16.22 20.21
CA SER A 54 -14.78 -16.93 19.97
C SER A 54 -15.41 -17.36 21.28
N CYS A 55 -16.74 -17.33 21.31
CA CYS A 55 -17.50 -17.98 22.36
C CYS A 55 -17.56 -19.48 22.06
N SER A 56 -17.31 -20.33 23.05
CA SER A 56 -17.47 -21.78 22.91
C SER A 56 -18.94 -22.24 23.05
N ILE A 57 -19.83 -21.34 23.45
CA ILE A 57 -21.24 -21.64 23.78
C ILE A 57 -22.18 -21.16 22.66
N CYS A 58 -21.86 -20.06 21.99
CA CYS A 58 -22.63 -19.54 20.86
C CYS A 58 -21.71 -19.14 19.71
N ASN A 59 -22.26 -18.88 18.52
CA ASN A 59 -21.48 -18.52 17.33
C ASN A 59 -20.99 -17.05 17.34
N PHE A 60 -20.67 -16.50 18.51
CA PHE A 60 -20.15 -15.15 18.65
C PHE A 60 -18.63 -15.17 18.43
N LYS A 61 -18.17 -14.48 17.39
CA LYS A 61 -16.74 -14.32 17.06
C LYS A 61 -16.39 -12.84 17.00
N LEU A 62 -15.24 -12.44 17.51
CA LEU A 62 -14.83 -11.07 17.69
C LEU A 62 -13.39 -10.89 17.21
N ASP A 63 -13.13 -9.92 16.34
CA ASP A 63 -11.75 -9.64 15.93
C ASP A 63 -10.95 -8.91 17.00
N LEU A 64 -9.61 -8.99 16.91
CA LEU A 64 -8.70 -8.36 17.87
C LEU A 64 -8.90 -6.85 17.98
N ASP A 65 -9.26 -6.16 16.88
CA ASP A 65 -9.49 -4.72 16.89
C ASP A 65 -10.76 -4.39 17.69
N CYS A 66 -11.80 -5.20 17.52
CA CYS A 66 -13.10 -5.05 18.16
C CYS A 66 -13.07 -5.49 19.63
N ALA A 67 -12.28 -6.51 19.97
CA ALA A 67 -12.05 -6.96 21.35
C ALA A 67 -11.38 -5.92 22.24
N ARG A 68 -10.63 -4.99 21.63
CA ARG A 68 -9.97 -3.87 22.30
C ARG A 68 -10.87 -2.66 22.51
N ARG A 69 -12.05 -2.61 21.88
CA ARG A 69 -12.96 -1.47 22.01
C ARG A 69 -13.77 -1.59 23.29
N ALA A 70 -14.07 -0.45 23.93
CA ALA A 70 -15.10 -0.43 24.94
C ALA A 70 -16.42 -0.91 24.33
N ALA A 71 -17.16 -1.76 25.03
CA ALA A 71 -18.45 -2.21 24.51
C ALA A 71 -19.39 -1.02 24.26
N PRO A 72 -20.19 -1.10 23.20
CA PRO A 72 -21.20 -0.10 22.92
C PRO A 72 -22.18 -0.02 24.09
N LEU A 73 -22.48 1.20 24.52
CA LEU A 73 -23.38 1.44 25.63
C LEU A 73 -24.79 0.91 25.29
N PRO A 74 -25.49 0.28 26.24
CA PRO A 74 -26.85 -0.22 26.01
C PRO A 74 -27.82 0.86 25.54
N ILE A 75 -27.61 2.11 25.98
CA ILE A 75 -28.39 3.28 25.59
C ILE A 75 -27.43 4.44 25.34
N LEU A 76 -27.58 5.11 24.21
CA LEU A 76 -26.93 6.39 23.90
C LEU A 76 -27.93 7.51 24.08
N SER A 77 -27.88 8.19 25.23
CA SER A 77 -28.87 9.21 25.61
C SER A 77 -28.80 10.49 24.77
N LYS A 78 -27.65 10.78 24.14
CA LYS A 78 -27.44 11.94 23.27
C LYS A 78 -26.56 11.56 22.08
N PRO A 79 -27.11 10.91 21.04
CA PRO A 79 -26.36 10.63 19.83
C PRO A 79 -26.19 11.92 19.03
N SER A 80 -25.06 12.06 18.39
CA SER A 80 -24.74 13.15 17.46
C SER A 80 -25.39 12.98 16.08
N VAL A 81 -25.77 11.75 15.74
CA VAL A 81 -26.33 11.38 14.42
C VAL A 81 -27.86 11.38 14.41
N HIS A 82 -28.50 11.53 15.57
CA HIS A 82 -29.96 11.49 15.73
C HIS A 82 -30.41 12.12 17.05
N GLU A 83 -31.52 12.86 17.06
CA GLU A 83 -31.98 13.66 18.20
C GLU A 83 -32.52 12.85 19.39
N HIS A 84 -33.02 11.62 19.14
CA HIS A 84 -33.55 10.75 20.19
C HIS A 84 -32.50 9.77 20.71
N PRO A 85 -32.65 9.30 21.97
CA PRO A 85 -31.83 8.22 22.49
C PRO A 85 -31.86 6.98 21.60
N LEU A 86 -30.70 6.33 21.45
CA LEU A 86 -30.57 5.10 20.69
C LEU A 86 -30.34 3.91 21.61
N GLU A 87 -31.13 2.86 21.43
CA GLU A 87 -31.06 1.63 22.20
C GLU A 87 -30.32 0.54 21.42
N LEU A 88 -29.46 -0.20 22.11
CA LEU A 88 -28.71 -1.31 21.52
C LEU A 88 -29.63 -2.53 21.38
N CYS A 89 -29.84 -2.99 20.15
CA CYS A 89 -30.75 -4.09 19.82
C CYS A 89 -30.00 -5.27 19.15
N PRO A 90 -30.16 -6.51 19.65
CA PRO A 90 -29.66 -7.70 18.98
C PRO A 90 -30.42 -8.00 17.69
N SER A 91 -29.71 -8.47 16.65
CA SER A 91 -30.29 -8.74 15.34
C SER A 91 -31.39 -9.82 15.35
N SER A 92 -31.46 -10.65 16.40
CA SER A 92 -32.48 -11.70 16.57
C SER A 92 -33.90 -11.17 16.83
N LYS A 93 -34.07 -9.87 17.11
CA LYS A 93 -35.39 -9.24 17.29
C LYS A 93 -35.99 -8.68 15.99
N PHE A 94 -35.28 -8.75 14.86
CA PHE A 94 -35.79 -8.31 13.56
C PHE A 94 -36.47 -9.47 12.83
N VAL A 95 -37.81 -9.49 12.88
CA VAL A 95 -38.65 -10.30 12.00
C VAL A 95 -39.48 -9.32 11.18
N GLY A 96 -39.04 -9.03 9.95
CA GLY A 96 -39.66 -8.01 9.09
C GLY A 96 -38.62 -7.22 8.30
N ASP A 97 -39.05 -6.60 7.22
CA ASP A 97 -38.27 -6.08 6.08
C ASP A 97 -36.90 -5.45 6.39
N ALA A 98 -36.03 -5.52 5.40
CA ALA A 98 -34.65 -5.08 5.47
C ALA A 98 -34.57 -3.54 5.62
N ILE A 99 -34.44 -3.03 6.86
CA ILE A 99 -34.37 -1.58 7.11
C ILE A 99 -32.91 -1.10 7.07
N ASP A 100 -32.65 -0.14 6.18
CA ASP A 100 -31.32 0.45 5.98
C ASP A 100 -30.85 1.24 7.18
N CYS A 101 -29.53 1.23 7.42
CA CYS A 101 -28.95 2.13 8.39
C CYS A 101 -29.17 3.59 7.96
N LYS A 102 -29.80 4.41 8.82
CA LYS A 102 -30.09 5.83 8.55
C LYS A 102 -28.84 6.65 8.23
N VAL A 103 -27.68 6.25 8.77
CA VAL A 103 -26.41 6.91 8.53
C VAL A 103 -25.82 6.42 7.20
N CYS A 104 -25.49 5.14 7.04
CA CYS A 104 -24.76 4.71 5.83
C CYS A 104 -25.64 4.32 4.63
N GLY A 105 -26.96 4.18 4.79
CA GLY A 105 -27.88 3.77 3.72
C GLY A 105 -27.72 2.32 3.25
N TYR A 106 -26.89 1.52 3.90
CA TYR A 106 -26.65 0.11 3.54
C TYR A 106 -27.37 -0.86 4.48
N LEU A 107 -27.79 -1.98 3.90
CA LEU A 107 -28.25 -3.16 4.62
C LEU A 107 -27.12 -3.78 5.42
N GLY A 108 -27.21 -3.66 6.75
CA GLY A 108 -26.33 -4.36 7.67
C GLY A 108 -26.64 -5.85 7.71
N PHE A 109 -26.26 -6.62 6.69
CA PHE A 109 -26.43 -8.08 6.68
C PHE A 109 -25.46 -8.80 7.65
N TYR A 110 -24.39 -8.14 8.12
CA TYR A 110 -23.31 -8.82 8.85
C TYR A 110 -23.10 -8.36 10.30
N CYS A 111 -23.85 -7.36 10.79
CA CYS A 111 -23.77 -6.92 12.19
C CYS A 111 -24.82 -7.62 13.05
N THR A 112 -24.41 -8.31 14.12
CA THR A 112 -25.34 -9.02 15.03
C THR A 112 -25.95 -8.11 16.10
N VAL A 113 -25.44 -6.88 16.24
CA VAL A 113 -25.93 -5.88 17.19
C VAL A 113 -25.95 -4.50 16.51
N LYS A 114 -27.04 -3.73 16.69
CA LYS A 114 -27.27 -2.42 16.06
C LYS A 114 -27.88 -1.44 17.06
N TYR A 115 -27.79 -0.15 16.80
CA TYR A 115 -28.56 0.87 17.52
C TYR A 115 -29.90 1.11 16.82
N MET A 116 -30.95 1.33 17.61
CA MET A 116 -32.28 1.65 17.12
C MET A 116 -32.84 2.87 17.85
N CYS A 117 -33.45 3.77 17.10
CA CYS A 117 -34.38 4.73 17.69
C CYS A 117 -35.77 4.08 17.70
N VAL A 118 -36.28 3.74 18.88
CA VAL A 118 -37.63 3.17 19.03
C VAL A 118 -38.70 4.17 18.59
N GLN A 119 -38.48 5.47 18.85
CA GLN A 119 -39.45 6.52 18.54
C GLN A 119 -39.60 6.75 17.03
N CYS A 120 -38.50 6.75 16.29
CA CYS A 120 -38.50 7.00 14.85
C CYS A 120 -38.45 5.73 13.99
N ASN A 121 -38.34 4.55 14.62
CA ASN A 121 -38.13 3.27 13.95
C ASN A 121 -36.94 3.29 12.96
N LEU A 122 -35.83 3.93 13.38
CA LEU A 122 -34.62 4.09 12.57
C LEU A 122 -33.48 3.21 13.09
N PHE A 123 -32.66 2.68 12.16
CA PHE A 123 -31.54 1.81 12.48
C PHE A 123 -30.20 2.47 12.24
N PHE A 124 -29.24 2.15 13.09
CA PHE A 124 -27.89 2.69 13.03
C PHE A 124 -26.88 1.58 13.29
N HIS A 125 -25.88 1.43 12.42
CA HIS A 125 -24.72 0.60 12.76
C HIS A 125 -24.03 1.19 13.99
N ILE A 126 -23.52 0.33 14.86
CA ILE A 126 -22.78 0.77 16.06
C ILE A 126 -21.66 1.72 15.65
N GLU A 127 -20.86 1.36 14.65
CA GLU A 127 -19.78 2.21 14.14
C GLU A 127 -20.26 3.55 13.56
N CYS A 128 -21.44 3.58 12.95
CA CYS A 128 -22.02 4.81 12.41
C CYS A 128 -22.42 5.80 13.52
N VAL A 129 -22.75 5.30 14.72
CA VAL A 129 -23.09 6.15 15.88
C VAL A 129 -21.87 6.47 16.73
N THR A 130 -20.98 5.50 16.92
CA THR A 130 -19.85 5.62 17.86
C THR A 130 -18.60 6.26 17.24
N PHE A 131 -18.43 6.19 15.92
CA PHE A 131 -17.15 6.53 15.31
C PHE A 131 -17.16 7.87 14.53
N PHE A 132 -18.31 8.45 14.17
CA PHE A 132 -18.32 9.56 13.20
C PHE A 132 -19.34 10.70 13.40
N PRO A 133 -19.30 11.44 14.52
CA PRO A 133 -19.64 12.86 14.49
C PRO A 133 -18.39 13.73 14.49
N GLU A 134 -18.38 14.73 13.60
CA GLU A 134 -17.53 15.94 13.65
C GLU A 134 -16.23 15.78 14.43
N ALA A 135 -15.37 14.89 13.93
CA ALA A 135 -14.14 14.54 14.63
C ALA A 135 -12.98 15.38 14.09
N TYR A 136 -12.12 15.83 15.00
CA TYR A 136 -10.84 16.43 14.64
C TYR A 136 -9.90 15.34 14.14
N HIS A 137 -9.28 15.58 12.99
CA HIS A 137 -8.31 14.66 12.41
C HIS A 137 -6.89 15.13 12.77
N THR A 138 -5.95 14.21 13.03
CA THR A 138 -4.56 14.57 13.41
C THR A 138 -3.87 15.43 12.35
N SER A 139 -4.12 15.16 11.07
CA SER A 139 -3.65 15.97 9.94
C SER A 139 -4.49 17.22 9.65
N HIS A 140 -5.60 17.42 10.38
CA HIS A 140 -6.46 18.60 10.26
C HIS A 140 -7.09 18.99 11.62
N PRO A 141 -6.28 19.45 12.59
CA PRO A 141 -6.74 19.61 13.98
C PRO A 141 -7.50 20.90 14.24
N LYS A 142 -7.51 21.86 13.31
CA LYS A 142 -8.13 23.19 13.53
C LYS A 142 -9.65 23.17 13.38
N HIS A 143 -10.18 22.27 12.56
CA HIS A 143 -11.61 22.17 12.29
C HIS A 143 -12.04 20.70 12.34
N SER A 144 -13.27 20.45 12.75
CA SER A 144 -13.87 19.14 12.65
C SER A 144 -14.15 18.78 11.20
N LEU A 145 -14.13 17.49 10.89
CA LEU A 145 -14.54 16.99 9.58
C LEU A 145 -15.98 16.47 9.65
N LYS A 146 -16.84 16.97 8.77
CA LYS A 146 -18.20 16.46 8.57
C LYS A 146 -18.16 15.14 7.85
N TYR A 147 -18.94 14.18 8.32
CA TYR A 147 -19.10 12.89 7.66
C TYR A 147 -20.17 12.99 6.57
N LEU A 148 -19.78 12.77 5.31
CA LEU A 148 -20.63 12.95 4.13
C LEU A 148 -20.89 11.61 3.45
N LEU A 149 -22.18 11.29 3.28
CA LEU A 149 -22.66 9.95 2.96
C LEU A 149 -23.08 9.76 1.49
N CYS A 150 -23.61 10.81 0.85
CA CYS A 150 -24.22 10.71 -0.48
C CYS A 150 -23.71 11.74 -1.48
N GLU A 151 -23.82 11.35 -2.77
CA GLU A 151 -24.20 12.21 -3.89
C GLU A 151 -24.04 13.72 -3.70
N ALA A 152 -25.21 14.24 -3.34
CA ALA A 152 -25.60 15.62 -3.21
C ALA A 152 -25.14 16.28 -1.90
N ALA A 153 -24.51 15.55 -0.98
CA ALA A 153 -24.05 16.09 0.30
C ALA A 153 -22.60 16.61 0.24
N ALA A 154 -21.79 16.10 -0.70
CA ALA A 154 -20.46 16.63 -0.95
C ALA A 154 -20.56 17.93 -1.77
N PRO A 155 -19.93 19.03 -1.33
CA PRO A 155 -19.90 20.26 -2.12
C PRO A 155 -19.29 20.01 -3.50
N SER A 156 -19.79 20.68 -4.53
CA SER A 156 -19.30 20.52 -5.92
C SER A 156 -17.83 20.90 -6.10
N TYR A 157 -17.30 21.74 -5.21
CA TYR A 157 -15.90 22.16 -5.18
C TYR A 157 -14.98 21.17 -4.44
N ALA A 158 -15.53 20.19 -3.73
CA ALA A 158 -14.74 19.27 -2.94
C ALA A 158 -13.86 18.42 -3.85
N ASP A 159 -12.59 18.27 -3.47
CA ASP A 159 -11.67 17.42 -4.21
C ASP A 159 -12.23 16.01 -4.36
N LYS A 160 -12.14 15.46 -5.57
CA LYS A 160 -12.60 14.09 -5.88
C LYS A 160 -11.64 13.02 -5.36
N LYS A 161 -10.50 13.41 -4.82
CA LYS A 161 -9.47 12.51 -4.31
C LYS A 161 -9.11 12.84 -2.87
N CYS A 162 -8.73 11.83 -2.12
CA CYS A 162 -8.30 11.97 -0.74
C CYS A 162 -7.02 12.81 -0.69
N ILE A 163 -7.02 13.85 0.15
CA ILE A 163 -5.87 14.74 0.28
C ILE A 163 -4.63 14.00 0.81
N LEU A 164 -4.81 12.96 1.64
CA LEU A 164 -3.72 12.24 2.31
C LEU A 164 -3.17 11.05 1.53
N CYS A 165 -3.99 10.31 0.78
CA CYS A 165 -3.55 9.10 0.08
C CYS A 165 -3.60 9.18 -1.44
N GLY A 166 -4.12 10.26 -2.03
CA GLY A 166 -4.15 10.38 -3.48
C GLY A 166 -5.34 9.69 -4.16
N ASN A 167 -5.90 8.66 -3.53
CA ASN A 167 -6.94 7.82 -4.13
C ASN A 167 -8.24 8.58 -4.38
N GLU A 168 -8.96 8.18 -5.41
CA GLU A 168 -10.32 8.65 -5.66
C GLU A 168 -11.23 8.38 -4.47
N LEU A 169 -12.06 9.36 -4.16
CA LEU A 169 -12.99 9.30 -3.05
C LEU A 169 -14.28 8.60 -3.48
N GLY A 170 -14.41 7.35 -3.07
CA GLY A 170 -15.70 6.70 -2.93
C GLY A 170 -16.40 7.17 -1.64
N LYS A 171 -17.72 7.25 -1.67
CA LYS A 171 -18.51 7.60 -0.48
C LYS A 171 -18.60 6.40 0.48
N PRO A 172 -18.62 6.63 1.80
CA PRO A 172 -18.66 7.92 2.49
C PRO A 172 -17.29 8.59 2.68
N ILE A 173 -17.27 9.91 2.90
CA ILE A 173 -16.03 10.72 3.08
C ILE A 173 -16.11 11.62 4.32
N HIS A 174 -14.97 12.19 4.70
CA HIS A 174 -14.89 13.25 5.72
C HIS A 174 -14.42 14.54 5.08
N HIS A 175 -15.14 15.63 5.31
CA HIS A 175 -14.89 16.91 4.66
C HIS A 175 -14.94 18.08 5.64
N CYS A 176 -14.03 19.03 5.47
CA CYS A 176 -14.10 20.35 6.10
C CYS A 176 -14.35 21.41 5.04
N ASP A 177 -15.52 22.06 5.12
CA ASP A 177 -15.93 23.12 4.20
C ASP A 177 -15.02 24.36 4.28
N VAL A 178 -14.47 24.65 5.46
CA VAL A 178 -13.63 25.85 5.70
C VAL A 178 -12.29 25.74 4.98
N CYS A 179 -11.72 24.54 4.91
CA CYS A 179 -10.37 24.32 4.39
C CYS A 179 -10.34 23.52 3.10
N ASN A 180 -11.50 23.15 2.55
CA ASN A 180 -11.63 22.21 1.44
C ASN A 180 -10.79 20.94 1.67
N PHE A 181 -10.92 20.32 2.85
CA PHE A 181 -10.10 19.18 3.26
C PHE A 181 -10.93 17.90 3.23
N SER A 182 -10.70 17.05 2.23
CA SER A 182 -11.43 15.79 2.04
C SER A 182 -10.54 14.57 2.26
N ILE A 183 -10.97 13.63 3.10
CA ILE A 183 -10.28 12.34 3.31
C ILE A 183 -11.24 11.16 3.21
N CYS A 184 -10.71 10.01 2.76
CA CYS A 184 -11.44 8.75 2.76
C CYS A 184 -11.55 8.18 4.19
N THR A 185 -12.53 7.29 4.39
CA THR A 185 -12.70 6.55 5.65
C THR A 185 -11.45 5.82 6.10
N ARG A 186 -10.67 5.26 5.17
CA ARG A 186 -9.40 4.58 5.48
C ARG A 186 -8.39 5.54 6.10
N CYS A 187 -8.22 6.74 5.56
CA CYS A 187 -7.31 7.74 6.10
C CYS A 187 -7.81 8.34 7.41
N MET A 188 -9.13 8.46 7.58
CA MET A 188 -9.72 8.88 8.86
C MET A 188 -9.47 7.85 9.97
N ARG A 189 -9.61 6.55 9.65
CA ARG A 189 -9.36 5.45 10.60
C ARG A 189 -7.88 5.24 10.87
N ASN A 190 -7.06 5.29 9.83
CA ASN A 190 -5.63 5.01 9.86
C ASN A 190 -4.86 6.19 9.23
N PRO A 191 -4.72 7.31 9.97
CA PRO A 191 -4.01 8.47 9.48
C PRO A 191 -2.54 8.12 9.19
N PRO A 192 -1.93 8.69 8.15
CA PRO A 192 -0.48 8.65 8.01
C PRO A 192 0.17 9.33 9.23
N PRO A 193 1.32 8.83 9.71
CA PRO A 193 2.04 9.46 10.81
C PRO A 193 2.43 10.91 10.46
N LEU A 194 2.32 11.83 11.42
CA LEU A 194 2.69 13.24 11.17
C LEU A 194 4.20 13.44 11.06
N GLY A 195 4.98 12.56 11.67
CA GLY A 195 6.44 12.55 11.62
C GLY A 195 6.96 11.14 11.36
N VAL A 196 7.93 11.02 10.46
CA VAL A 196 8.65 9.76 10.21
C VAL A 196 10.15 10.02 10.11
N VAL A 197 10.95 9.00 10.39
CA VAL A 197 12.38 8.99 10.09
C VAL A 197 12.59 7.83 9.13
N SER A 198 13.26 8.07 8.00
CA SER A 198 13.62 7.01 7.06
C SER A 198 15.11 6.98 6.83
N LEU A 199 15.78 6.04 7.51
CA LEU A 199 17.21 5.85 7.30
C LEU A 199 17.52 5.42 5.86
N THR A 200 16.57 4.89 5.08
CA THR A 200 16.87 4.43 3.73
C THR A 200 16.98 5.56 2.71
N THR A 201 16.21 6.64 2.88
CA THR A 201 16.10 7.73 1.89
C THR A 201 16.47 9.10 2.43
N HIS A 202 16.31 9.36 3.72
CA HIS A 202 16.61 10.66 4.32
C HIS A 202 16.79 10.62 5.85
N ASP A 203 17.96 11.04 6.33
CA ASP A 203 18.39 10.85 7.73
C ASP A 203 17.68 11.74 8.76
N HIS A 204 17.03 12.82 8.35
CA HIS A 204 16.30 13.71 9.26
C HIS A 204 14.82 13.35 9.39
N GLN A 205 14.20 13.85 10.46
CA GLN A 205 12.76 13.73 10.65
C GLN A 205 11.97 14.48 9.56
N LEU A 206 11.15 13.72 8.86
CA LEU A 206 10.24 14.16 7.83
C LEU A 206 8.86 14.42 8.43
N HIS A 207 8.24 15.53 8.05
CA HIS A 207 6.93 15.95 8.54
C HIS A 207 5.89 15.93 7.42
N LEU A 208 4.74 15.34 7.67
CA LEU A 208 3.63 15.34 6.71
C LEU A 208 3.08 16.76 6.54
N VAL A 209 2.91 17.20 5.30
CA VAL A 209 2.28 18.48 4.94
C VAL A 209 0.94 18.19 4.26
N PRO A 210 -0.17 18.02 4.99
CA PRO A 210 -1.43 17.48 4.48
C PRO A 210 -2.23 18.52 3.67
N ARG A 211 -1.72 18.86 2.48
CA ARG A 211 -2.25 19.90 1.59
C ARG A 211 -2.12 19.51 0.12
N HIS A 212 -2.95 20.12 -0.73
CA HIS A 212 -2.73 20.10 -2.18
C HIS A 212 -1.53 21.01 -2.50
N ILE A 213 -0.50 20.43 -3.10
CA ILE A 213 0.74 21.12 -3.46
C ILE A 213 1.45 20.31 -4.54
N GLU A 214 1.80 20.97 -5.64
CA GLU A 214 2.68 20.39 -6.64
C GLU A 214 4.13 20.49 -6.18
N PHE A 215 4.84 19.36 -6.21
CA PHE A 215 6.26 19.29 -5.84
C PHE A 215 6.98 18.26 -6.69
N THR A 216 8.30 18.34 -6.78
CA THR A 216 9.12 17.24 -7.30
C THR A 216 9.64 16.44 -6.13
N CYS A 217 9.45 15.12 -6.14
CA CYS A 217 9.98 14.26 -5.10
C CYS A 217 11.47 14.09 -5.28
N ASP A 218 12.25 14.49 -4.28
CA ASP A 218 13.70 14.41 -4.30
C ASP A 218 14.18 12.96 -4.42
N ALA A 219 13.40 12.02 -3.89
CA ALA A 219 13.79 10.62 -3.87
C ALA A 219 13.62 9.88 -5.20
N CYS A 220 12.72 10.35 -6.09
CA CYS A 220 12.42 9.64 -7.34
C CYS A 220 12.36 10.52 -8.59
N GLY A 221 12.45 11.84 -8.43
CA GLY A 221 12.47 12.82 -9.51
C GLY A 221 11.14 13.01 -10.23
N THR A 222 10.04 12.41 -9.76
CA THR A 222 8.71 12.62 -10.37
C THR A 222 7.87 13.61 -9.59
N THR A 223 6.93 14.26 -10.27
CA THR A 223 5.98 15.18 -9.66
C THR A 223 5.06 14.47 -8.67
N GLY A 224 4.79 15.10 -7.53
CA GLY A 224 3.73 14.78 -6.59
C GLY A 224 2.71 15.90 -6.54
N GLU A 225 1.46 15.55 -6.24
CA GLU A 225 0.32 16.47 -6.34
C GLU A 225 -0.20 16.95 -4.98
N ARG A 226 0.15 16.24 -3.89
CA ARG A 226 -0.36 16.53 -2.54
C ARG A 226 0.40 15.79 -1.47
N SER A 227 0.22 16.26 -0.25
CA SER A 227 0.65 15.61 0.99
C SER A 227 2.08 15.08 0.97
N PRO A 228 3.09 15.89 0.55
CA PRO A 228 4.48 15.49 0.69
C PRO A 228 4.83 15.32 2.17
N TYR A 229 5.87 14.53 2.39
CA TYR A 229 6.66 14.64 3.60
C TYR A 229 7.81 15.62 3.34
N PHE A 230 8.06 16.49 4.31
CA PHE A 230 9.03 17.58 4.18
C PHE A 230 10.03 17.57 5.34
N CYS A 231 11.31 17.70 5.00
CA CYS A 231 12.37 17.98 5.95
C CYS A 231 12.73 19.46 5.88
N LEU A 232 12.49 20.18 6.98
CA LEU A 232 12.78 21.61 7.09
C LEU A 232 14.29 21.92 7.04
N GLN A 233 15.12 20.99 7.52
CA GLN A 233 16.59 21.18 7.60
C GLN A 233 17.25 21.11 6.23
N CYS A 234 16.76 20.21 5.37
CA CYS A 234 17.37 19.95 4.06
C CYS A 234 16.57 20.51 2.90
N ASN A 235 15.39 21.12 3.16
CA ASN A 235 14.42 21.48 2.13
C ASN A 235 14.05 20.29 1.23
N PHE A 236 13.94 19.10 1.81
CA PHE A 236 13.73 17.84 1.10
C PHE A 236 12.25 17.46 1.12
N MET A 237 11.67 17.21 -0.05
CA MET A 237 10.29 16.80 -0.27
C MET A 237 10.23 15.38 -0.85
N ILE A 238 9.39 14.53 -0.27
CA ILE A 238 9.28 13.12 -0.70
C ILE A 238 7.83 12.66 -0.75
N HIS A 239 7.50 11.83 -1.74
CA HIS A 239 6.23 11.12 -1.78
C HIS A 239 6.12 10.16 -0.58
N ARG A 240 4.92 9.93 -0.08
CA ARG A 240 4.69 8.97 1.01
C ARG A 240 5.21 7.58 0.66
N GLU A 241 4.95 7.12 -0.56
CA GLU A 241 5.40 5.82 -1.06
C GLU A 241 6.92 5.74 -1.26
N CYS A 242 7.60 6.87 -1.42
CA CYS A 242 9.04 6.89 -1.63
C CYS A 242 9.84 6.85 -0.31
N ILE A 243 9.21 7.08 0.84
CA ILE A 243 9.87 7.06 2.16
C ILE A 243 10.53 5.70 2.43
N GLY A 244 9.90 4.62 1.97
CA GLY A 244 10.37 3.25 2.16
C GLY A 244 11.08 2.66 0.95
N LEU A 245 11.67 3.48 0.06
CA LEU A 245 12.45 2.92 -1.04
C LEU A 245 13.58 2.03 -0.50
N PRO A 246 13.79 0.84 -1.09
CA PRO A 246 14.83 -0.09 -0.67
C PRO A 246 16.22 0.44 -1.04
N ARG A 247 17.24 0.12 -0.24
CA ARG A 247 18.61 0.59 -0.46
C ARG A 247 19.34 -0.25 -1.49
N VAL A 248 19.26 -1.58 -1.45
CA VAL A 248 19.96 -2.47 -2.39
C VAL A 248 19.00 -3.54 -2.91
N ILE A 249 18.88 -3.65 -4.23
CA ILE A 249 17.92 -4.57 -4.86
C ILE A 249 18.52 -5.27 -6.09
N ASN A 250 17.86 -6.35 -6.52
CA ASN A 250 18.08 -6.98 -7.81
C ASN A 250 16.95 -6.57 -8.77
N ILE A 251 17.29 -6.41 -10.05
CA ILE A 251 16.29 -6.18 -11.10
C ILE A 251 16.50 -7.14 -12.26
N ASN A 252 15.42 -7.53 -12.94
CA ASN A 252 15.51 -8.42 -14.09
C ASN A 252 16.10 -7.79 -15.37
N ARG A 253 16.50 -6.51 -15.31
CA ARG A 253 17.15 -5.79 -16.42
C ARG A 253 18.65 -5.58 -16.19
N HIS A 254 19.21 -6.07 -15.09
CA HIS A 254 20.62 -5.93 -14.78
C HIS A 254 21.11 -7.03 -13.82
N ASN A 255 22.22 -7.67 -14.15
CA ASN A 255 22.71 -8.83 -13.40
C ASN A 255 23.32 -8.48 -12.05
N HIS A 256 23.83 -7.26 -11.89
CA HIS A 256 24.41 -6.82 -10.62
C HIS A 256 23.36 -6.18 -9.72
N ARG A 257 23.60 -6.26 -8.42
CA ARG A 257 22.87 -5.45 -7.45
C ARG A 257 22.98 -3.97 -7.77
N ILE A 258 21.86 -3.28 -7.64
CA ILE A 258 21.80 -1.84 -7.75
C ILE A 258 21.48 -1.21 -6.41
N SER A 259 22.08 -0.06 -6.13
CA SER A 259 21.94 0.67 -4.88
C SER A 259 21.28 2.02 -5.09
N TYR A 260 20.40 2.39 -4.18
CA TYR A 260 19.76 3.69 -4.18
C TYR A 260 20.80 4.79 -3.92
N THR A 261 20.86 5.76 -4.82
CA THR A 261 21.77 6.90 -4.79
C THR A 261 20.95 8.18 -4.77
N PRO A 262 21.03 9.02 -3.72
CA PRO A 262 20.20 10.23 -3.59
C PRO A 262 20.38 11.26 -4.71
N SER A 263 21.58 11.33 -5.31
CA SER A 263 21.89 12.22 -6.43
C SER A 263 23.06 11.66 -7.22
N LEU A 264 22.94 11.66 -8.55
CA LEU A 264 24.00 11.27 -9.49
C LEU A 264 24.86 12.46 -9.94
N GLY A 265 24.36 13.69 -9.75
CA GLY A 265 24.99 14.91 -10.24
C GLY A 265 24.85 15.12 -11.75
N GLN A 266 25.62 16.06 -12.27
CA GLN A 266 25.57 16.46 -13.68
C GLN A 266 26.02 15.30 -14.60
N GLY A 267 25.18 14.93 -15.57
CA GLY A 267 25.49 13.88 -16.53
C GLY A 267 24.32 13.56 -17.44
N LYS A 268 24.59 12.85 -18.53
CA LYS A 268 23.57 12.32 -19.44
C LYS A 268 23.24 10.88 -19.04
N TRP A 269 22.33 10.73 -18.09
CA TRP A 269 21.92 9.44 -17.57
C TRP A 269 20.72 8.91 -18.34
N LYS A 270 20.74 7.65 -18.74
CA LYS A 270 19.59 6.96 -19.34
C LYS A 270 19.17 5.79 -18.47
N CYS A 271 17.86 5.68 -18.23
CA CYS A 271 17.30 4.62 -17.41
C CYS A 271 17.43 3.26 -18.09
N GLY A 272 18.07 2.28 -17.46
CA GLY A 272 18.22 0.91 -17.99
C GLY A 272 16.90 0.15 -18.19
N VAL A 273 15.79 0.65 -17.62
CA VAL A 273 14.46 0.02 -17.73
C VAL A 273 13.59 0.70 -18.78
N CYS A 274 13.36 2.02 -18.65
CA CYS A 274 12.44 2.74 -19.53
C CYS A 274 13.14 3.52 -20.66
N ARG A 275 14.48 3.55 -20.67
CA ARG A 275 15.35 4.22 -21.67
C ARG A 275 15.19 5.74 -21.77
N LYS A 276 14.36 6.35 -20.91
CA LYS A 276 14.23 7.82 -20.79
C LYS A 276 15.37 8.41 -19.96
N GLU A 277 15.57 9.71 -20.10
CA GLU A 277 16.57 10.47 -19.34
C GLU A 277 16.30 10.39 -17.83
N VAL A 278 17.35 10.15 -17.05
CA VAL A 278 17.33 10.23 -15.59
C VAL A 278 17.89 11.58 -15.20
N ASN A 279 17.09 12.39 -14.51
CA ASN A 279 17.58 13.64 -13.95
C ASN A 279 18.49 13.32 -12.75
N GLY A 280 19.80 13.56 -12.91
CA GLY A 280 20.81 13.23 -11.92
C GLY A 280 20.77 14.07 -10.64
N PHE A 281 19.94 15.12 -10.57
CA PHE A 281 19.74 15.91 -9.35
C PHE A 281 18.73 15.30 -8.38
N TYR A 282 18.12 14.17 -8.75
CA TYR A 282 17.17 13.43 -7.91
C TYR A 282 17.62 11.97 -7.75
N GLY A 283 16.98 11.27 -6.82
CA GLY A 283 17.30 9.89 -6.48
C GLY A 283 17.09 8.89 -7.63
N ALA A 284 18.06 7.99 -7.78
CA ALA A 284 18.08 6.93 -8.78
C ALA A 284 18.82 5.71 -8.23
N TYR A 285 18.68 4.55 -8.89
CA TYR A 285 19.51 3.39 -8.58
C TYR A 285 20.69 3.30 -9.53
N THR A 286 21.85 2.94 -9.00
CA THR A 286 23.09 2.75 -9.77
C THR A 286 23.73 1.41 -9.47
N CYS A 287 24.59 0.96 -10.37
CA CYS A 287 25.41 -0.23 -10.15
C CYS A 287 26.85 0.18 -9.82
N ALA A 288 27.40 -0.36 -8.74
CA ALA A 288 28.81 -0.11 -8.37
C ALA A 288 29.80 -0.71 -9.40
N LYS A 289 29.42 -1.82 -10.06
CA LYS A 289 30.25 -2.49 -11.07
C LYS A 289 30.07 -1.91 -12.48
N CYS A 290 28.99 -1.19 -12.74
CA CYS A 290 28.66 -0.62 -14.06
C CYS A 290 28.40 0.89 -13.93
N PRO A 291 29.45 1.74 -14.03
CA PRO A 291 29.37 3.16 -13.69
C PRO A 291 28.37 3.98 -14.52
N THR A 292 28.05 3.54 -15.73
CA THR A 292 27.10 4.21 -16.64
C THR A 292 25.66 3.73 -16.45
N PHE A 293 25.44 2.70 -15.62
CA PHE A 293 24.13 2.12 -15.42
C PHE A 293 23.36 2.89 -14.35
N ALA A 294 22.24 3.48 -14.76
CA ALA A 294 21.31 4.19 -13.88
C ALA A 294 19.87 3.76 -14.17
N VAL A 295 19.02 3.78 -13.16
CA VAL A 295 17.59 3.45 -13.28
C VAL A 295 16.79 4.44 -12.42
N HIS A 296 15.70 5.00 -12.95
CA HIS A 296 14.78 5.80 -12.12
C HIS A 296 14.31 4.99 -10.92
N ALA A 297 14.19 5.61 -9.74
CA ALA A 297 13.73 4.92 -8.54
C ALA A 297 12.41 4.16 -8.76
N ARG A 298 11.43 4.81 -9.40
CA ARG A 298 10.12 4.19 -9.72
C ARG A 298 10.18 3.07 -10.76
N CYS A 299 11.18 3.09 -11.65
CA CYS A 299 11.37 2.01 -12.62
C CYS A 299 11.99 0.80 -11.94
N ALA A 300 12.95 1.03 -11.05
CA ALA A 300 13.64 -0.02 -10.32
C ALA A 300 12.68 -0.76 -9.37
N THR A 301 11.77 -0.05 -8.70
CA THR A 301 10.81 -0.63 -7.74
C THR A 301 9.46 -1.00 -8.34
N ARG A 302 9.36 -1.15 -9.67
CA ARG A 302 8.12 -1.57 -10.32
C ARG A 302 7.92 -3.07 -10.10
N ASN A 303 6.70 -3.51 -9.78
CA ASN A 303 6.41 -4.89 -9.35
C ASN A 303 6.85 -6.00 -10.33
N ASP A 304 7.03 -5.68 -11.62
CA ASP A 304 7.49 -6.59 -12.68
C ASP A 304 9.00 -6.48 -12.97
N VAL A 305 9.74 -5.64 -12.22
CA VAL A 305 11.17 -5.35 -12.44
C VAL A 305 12.04 -5.89 -11.32
N TRP A 306 11.62 -5.75 -10.06
CA TRP A 306 12.35 -6.26 -8.88
C TRP A 306 11.59 -7.37 -8.15
N ASP A 307 12.32 -8.16 -7.38
CA ASP A 307 11.84 -9.34 -6.64
C ASP A 307 11.19 -9.01 -5.28
N MET A 308 11.07 -7.71 -4.93
CA MET A 308 10.59 -7.23 -3.63
C MET A 308 11.48 -7.63 -2.44
N VAL A 309 12.75 -7.97 -2.68
CA VAL A 309 13.72 -8.35 -1.64
C VAL A 309 14.74 -7.22 -1.45
N GLU A 310 14.80 -6.66 -0.24
CA GLU A 310 15.89 -5.79 0.20
C GLU A 310 17.15 -6.62 0.47
N ARG A 311 18.29 -6.19 -0.06
CA ARG A 311 19.55 -6.94 -0.05
C ARG A 311 20.68 -6.22 0.68
N GLU A 312 20.44 -5.04 1.26
CA GLU A 312 21.42 -4.35 2.07
C GLU A 312 21.96 -5.26 3.19
N GLY A 313 23.30 -5.31 3.34
CA GLY A 313 23.96 -6.13 4.35
C GLY A 313 24.07 -7.63 4.02
N THR A 314 23.48 -8.11 2.92
CA THR A 314 23.69 -9.50 2.47
C THR A 314 24.88 -9.57 1.50
N PRO A 315 25.75 -10.59 1.57
CA PRO A 315 26.78 -10.81 0.55
C PRO A 315 26.14 -11.02 -0.83
N GLU A 316 26.80 -10.56 -1.89
CA GLU A 316 26.44 -10.92 -3.26
C GLU A 316 27.03 -12.31 -3.53
N GLU A 317 26.16 -13.31 -3.72
CA GLU A 317 26.60 -14.63 -4.18
C GLU A 317 27.09 -14.51 -5.61
N GLU A 318 28.20 -15.18 -5.94
CA GLU A 318 28.70 -15.25 -7.31
C GLU A 318 27.70 -16.05 -8.15
N GLU A 319 26.89 -15.36 -8.95
CA GLU A 319 26.06 -16.03 -9.94
C GLU A 319 26.96 -16.59 -11.05
N VAL A 320 27.09 -17.92 -11.06
CA VAL A 320 27.69 -18.63 -12.18
C VAL A 320 26.77 -18.43 -13.39
N ALA A 321 27.29 -17.81 -14.44
CA ALA A 321 26.52 -17.57 -15.65
C ALA A 321 25.95 -18.89 -16.18
N PRO A 322 24.68 -18.92 -16.63
CA PRO A 322 24.05 -20.14 -17.16
C PRO A 322 24.59 -20.55 -18.54
N TYR A 323 25.64 -19.88 -19.03
CA TYR A 323 26.27 -20.08 -20.34
C TYR A 323 27.79 -20.18 -20.20
N GLU A 324 28.41 -20.93 -21.11
CA GLU A 324 29.86 -21.07 -21.17
C GLU A 324 30.43 -19.93 -22.02
N VAL A 325 31.40 -19.18 -21.49
CA VAL A 325 32.14 -18.17 -22.25
C VAL A 325 33.23 -18.87 -23.06
N ILE A 326 33.20 -18.73 -24.39
CA ILE A 326 34.24 -19.27 -25.28
C ILE A 326 35.35 -18.24 -25.44
N ASP A 327 34.98 -16.99 -25.71
CA ASP A 327 35.88 -15.84 -25.84
C ASP A 327 35.15 -14.51 -25.54
N ASP A 328 35.84 -13.37 -25.65
CA ASP A 328 35.33 -12.01 -25.36
C ASP A 328 34.10 -11.57 -26.19
N THR A 329 33.75 -12.34 -27.22
CA THR A 329 32.64 -12.07 -28.13
C THR A 329 31.69 -13.24 -28.32
N THR A 330 32.02 -14.43 -27.83
CA THR A 330 31.31 -15.67 -28.16
C THR A 330 30.91 -16.43 -26.90
N ILE A 331 29.64 -16.83 -26.83
CA ILE A 331 29.11 -17.67 -25.76
C ILE A 331 28.48 -18.95 -26.33
N LYS A 332 28.46 -19.99 -25.51
CA LYS A 332 27.62 -21.17 -25.73
C LYS A 332 26.47 -21.14 -24.73
N HIS A 333 25.28 -20.89 -25.24
CA HIS A 333 24.07 -20.77 -24.43
C HIS A 333 23.36 -22.12 -24.34
N PHE A 334 22.92 -22.52 -23.14
CA PHE A 334 22.29 -23.84 -22.92
C PHE A 334 21.02 -24.08 -23.76
N SER A 335 20.37 -23.02 -24.23
CA SER A 335 19.12 -23.09 -25.01
C SER A 335 19.33 -23.07 -26.53
N HIS A 336 20.57 -23.02 -27.01
CA HIS A 336 20.87 -22.89 -28.44
C HIS A 336 22.14 -23.67 -28.78
N ASP A 337 22.06 -24.61 -29.73
CA ASP A 337 23.16 -25.54 -30.04
C ASP A 337 24.40 -24.86 -30.65
N HIS A 338 24.19 -23.84 -31.48
CA HIS A 338 25.30 -23.05 -32.03
C HIS A 338 25.76 -21.94 -31.08
N ASN A 339 27.03 -21.59 -31.21
CA ASN A 339 27.62 -20.49 -30.45
C ASN A 339 27.02 -19.15 -30.87
N LEU A 340 26.70 -18.32 -29.89
CA LEU A 340 26.16 -16.99 -30.10
C LEU A 340 27.28 -15.96 -30.04
N ARG A 341 27.33 -15.07 -31.02
CA ARG A 341 28.30 -13.98 -31.10
C ARG A 341 27.64 -12.65 -30.74
N ILE A 342 28.29 -11.85 -29.89
CA ILE A 342 27.80 -10.52 -29.52
C ILE A 342 28.14 -9.52 -30.63
N ASN A 343 27.12 -8.85 -31.13
CA ASN A 343 27.27 -7.69 -31.97
C ASN A 343 27.40 -6.46 -31.07
N LYS A 344 28.56 -5.79 -31.10
CA LYS A 344 28.86 -4.59 -30.30
C LYS A 344 28.57 -3.29 -31.07
N ASP A 345 28.40 -3.40 -32.38
CA ASP A 345 28.18 -2.26 -33.26
C ASP A 345 26.69 -1.96 -33.30
N GLY A 346 26.27 -0.99 -32.49
CA GLY A 346 24.91 -0.45 -32.48
C GLY A 346 24.55 0.33 -33.76
N GLU A 347 25.05 -0.09 -34.93
CA GLU A 347 24.64 0.46 -36.21
C GLU A 347 23.16 0.17 -36.43
N ILE A 348 22.47 1.18 -36.96
CA ILE A 348 21.02 1.19 -37.15
C ILE A 348 20.65 0.04 -38.08
N LEU A 349 20.11 -1.03 -37.51
CA LEU A 349 19.49 -2.09 -38.29
C LEU A 349 18.30 -1.48 -39.03
N GLN A 350 18.33 -1.51 -40.37
CA GLN A 350 17.25 -1.05 -41.24
C GLN A 350 15.94 -1.83 -41.04
N GLU A 351 16.00 -2.96 -40.33
CA GLU A 351 14.87 -3.81 -39.97
C GLU A 351 14.76 -3.93 -38.44
N SER A 352 13.54 -3.83 -37.92
CA SER A 352 13.24 -3.98 -36.49
C SER A 352 13.45 -5.42 -36.03
N ILE A 353 14.68 -5.78 -35.66
CA ILE A 353 14.98 -7.10 -35.09
C ILE A 353 14.22 -7.22 -33.77
N LEU A 354 13.48 -8.31 -33.59
CA LEU A 354 12.84 -8.65 -32.32
C LEU A 354 13.70 -9.68 -31.57
N CYS A 355 13.79 -9.53 -30.25
CA CYS A 355 14.44 -10.51 -29.39
C CYS A 355 13.60 -11.81 -29.35
N GLY A 356 14.16 -12.94 -29.78
CA GLY A 356 13.47 -14.23 -29.79
C GLY A 356 12.98 -14.71 -28.41
N ALA A 357 13.58 -14.23 -27.32
CA ALA A 357 13.20 -14.63 -25.97
C ALA A 357 12.04 -13.80 -25.38
N CYS A 358 11.95 -12.51 -25.71
CA CYS A 358 11.01 -11.59 -25.07
C CYS A 358 10.11 -10.83 -26.06
N ALA A 359 10.28 -11.05 -27.36
CA ALA A 359 9.58 -10.41 -28.47
C ALA A 359 9.66 -8.87 -28.50
N PHE A 360 10.53 -8.25 -27.71
CA PHE A 360 10.79 -6.81 -27.76
C PHE A 360 11.82 -6.46 -28.84
N GLN A 361 11.70 -5.25 -29.41
CA GLN A 361 12.63 -4.76 -30.42
C GLN A 361 14.04 -4.56 -29.85
N ILE A 362 15.04 -5.06 -30.57
CA ILE A 362 16.47 -4.84 -30.37
C ILE A 362 16.83 -3.56 -31.15
N CYS A 363 17.34 -2.56 -30.43
CA CYS A 363 17.75 -1.27 -30.99
C CYS A 363 19.27 -1.21 -31.13
N SER A 364 19.93 -0.14 -30.65
CA SER A 364 21.38 0.06 -30.73
C SER A 364 22.17 -0.60 -29.58
N GLU A 365 21.54 -1.51 -28.84
CA GLU A 365 22.20 -2.21 -27.73
C GLU A 365 22.96 -3.44 -28.24
N PRO A 366 24.07 -3.81 -27.59
CA PRO A 366 24.75 -5.06 -27.94
C PRO A 366 23.80 -6.24 -27.79
N PHE A 367 23.76 -7.11 -28.80
CA PHE A 367 22.88 -8.28 -28.81
C PHE A 367 23.64 -9.52 -29.29
N TYR A 368 23.22 -10.68 -28.82
CA TYR A 368 23.75 -11.96 -29.26
C TYR A 368 22.98 -12.45 -30.48
N SER A 369 23.69 -12.91 -31.51
CA SER A 369 23.11 -13.53 -32.71
C SER A 369 23.88 -14.79 -33.09
N CYS A 370 23.18 -15.74 -33.72
CA CYS A 370 23.77 -16.92 -34.30
C CYS A 370 24.05 -16.69 -35.80
N GLU A 371 25.31 -16.68 -36.20
CA GLU A 371 25.69 -16.52 -37.62
C GLU A 371 25.21 -17.72 -38.46
N GLN A 372 25.24 -18.94 -37.90
CA GLN A 372 24.87 -20.17 -38.61
C GLN A 372 23.37 -20.27 -38.90
N CYS A 373 22.52 -19.91 -37.93
CA CYS A 373 21.06 -19.87 -38.12
C CYS A 373 20.62 -18.69 -39.01
N SER A 374 21.47 -17.67 -39.17
CA SER A 374 21.20 -16.56 -40.09
C SER A 374 21.46 -16.94 -41.55
N SER A 375 22.25 -18.00 -41.80
CA SER A 375 22.63 -18.48 -43.13
C SER A 375 21.87 -19.71 -43.63
N GLU A 376 21.19 -20.47 -42.76
CA GLU A 376 20.47 -21.70 -43.15
C GLU A 376 18.99 -21.69 -42.72
N PRO A 377 18.03 -21.84 -43.65
CA PRO A 377 16.60 -21.84 -43.35
C PRO A 377 16.11 -23.12 -42.62
N SER A 378 16.99 -24.07 -42.31
CA SER A 378 16.69 -25.33 -41.61
C SER A 378 16.61 -25.19 -40.08
N CYS A 379 17.01 -24.03 -39.55
CA CYS A 379 17.12 -23.77 -38.10
C CYS A 379 16.05 -22.82 -37.54
N LEU A 380 14.97 -22.56 -38.29
CA LEU A 380 13.83 -21.72 -37.86
C LEU A 380 12.73 -22.52 -37.16
#